data_AF-A0A6G2DYD9-F1
#
_entry.id   AF-A0A6G2DYD9-F1
#
_cell.length_a   1.000
_cell.length_b   1.000
_cell.length_c   1.000
_cell.angle_alpha   90.00
_cell.angle_beta   90.00
_cell.angle_gamma   90.00
#
_symmetry.space_group_name_H-M   'P 1'
#
loop_
_entity.id
_entity.type
_entity.pdbx_description
1 polymer ?
#
loop_
_entity_poly.entity_id
_entity_poly.type
_entity_poly.pdbx_seq_one_letter_code
_entity_poly.pdbx_strand_id
1 'polypeptide(L)'
;GYTVKDKPTVTTYNELVKVWWDSYKNTVKPNTRQSMDGLVRVHLLPVFGDYKLSKLTTPILQQQVNKWADKANKGEKGAFANYSLLHNMNKRILKYGVAIQVIQYNPAN
;
A
#
# COMPACT_ATOMS: atom_id res chain seq x y z
N GLY A 1 -1.87 38.43 3.39
CA GLY A 1 -1.40 37.24 4.10
C GLY A 1 -1.80 36.03 3.29
N TYR A 2 -0.84 35.20 2.88
CA TYR A 2 -1.15 33.98 2.13
C TYR A 2 -1.75 32.97 3.09
N THR A 3 -3.03 32.63 2.90
CA THR A 3 -3.68 31.49 3.53
C THR A 3 -3.00 30.23 3.03
N VAL A 4 -2.10 29.68 3.84
CA VAL A 4 -1.54 28.35 3.62
C VAL A 4 -2.70 27.38 3.80
N LYS A 5 -3.31 26.94 2.70
CA LYS A 5 -4.17 25.76 2.72
C LYS A 5 -3.30 24.64 3.28
N ASP A 6 -3.61 24.14 4.47
CA ASP A 6 -2.97 22.95 5.03
C ASP A 6 -2.89 21.90 3.93
N LYS A 7 -1.67 21.62 3.45
CA LYS A 7 -1.46 20.47 2.57
C LYS A 7 -1.95 19.27 3.36
N PRO A 8 -2.83 18.39 2.84
CA PRO A 8 -3.14 17.15 3.52
C PRO A 8 -1.82 16.42 3.75
N THR A 9 -1.35 16.42 4.98
CA THR A 9 -0.10 15.79 5.40
C THR A 9 -0.37 14.30 5.46
N VAL A 10 -0.30 13.65 4.30
CA VAL A 10 -0.33 12.20 4.21
C VAL A 10 0.93 11.70 4.93
N THR A 11 0.76 11.23 6.17
CA THR A 11 1.87 10.80 7.02
C THR A 11 1.88 9.30 7.24
N THR A 12 0.73 8.65 7.09
CA THR A 12 0.54 7.21 7.28
C THR A 12 0.26 6.48 5.97
N TYR A 13 0.49 5.17 5.96
CA TYR A 13 0.14 4.34 4.82
C TYR A 13 -1.36 4.32 4.55
N ASN A 14 -2.20 4.31 5.60
CA ASN A 14 -3.65 4.36 5.46
C ASN A 14 -4.11 5.63 4.73
N GLU A 15 -3.59 6.79 5.12
CA GLU A 15 -3.85 8.05 4.41
C GLU A 15 -3.38 7.97 2.96
N LEU A 16 -2.18 7.44 2.70
CA LEU A 16 -1.67 7.28 1.35
C LEU A 16 -2.58 6.40 0.50
N VAL A 17 -3.06 5.29 1.05
CA VAL A 17 -4.01 4.40 0.39
C VAL A 17 -5.30 5.13 0.04
N LYS A 18 -5.84 5.97 0.92
CA LYS A 18 -7.07 6.73 0.65
C LYS A 18 -6.91 7.66 -0.56
N VAL A 19 -5.88 8.51 -0.56
CA VAL A 19 -5.64 9.43 -1.71
C VAL A 19 -5.24 8.69 -2.98
N TRP A 20 -4.48 7.59 -2.85
CA TRP A 20 -4.18 6.73 -3.99
C TRP A 20 -5.46 6.11 -4.57
N TRP A 21 -6.34 5.61 -3.71
CA TRP A 21 -7.58 4.96 -4.12
C TRP A 21 -8.51 5.92 -4.86
N ASP A 22 -8.63 7.16 -4.39
CA ASP A 22 -9.46 8.17 -5.05
C ASP A 22 -8.97 8.51 -6.47
N SER A 23 -7.64 8.52 -6.67
CA SER A 23 -7.02 8.68 -7.98
C SER A 23 -7.14 7.42 -8.86
N TYR A 24 -6.95 6.24 -8.27
CA TYR A 24 -6.86 4.96 -8.99
C TYR A 24 -8.22 4.38 -9.38
N LYS A 25 -9.24 4.50 -8.53
CA LYS A 25 -10.53 3.78 -8.70
C LYS A 25 -11.17 4.03 -10.06
N ASN A 26 -11.07 5.25 -10.60
CA ASN A 26 -11.66 5.64 -11.88
C ASN A 26 -10.88 5.15 -13.10
N THR A 27 -9.65 4.66 -12.92
CA THR A 27 -8.80 4.15 -14.01
C THR A 27 -9.05 2.67 -14.31
N VAL A 28 -9.80 1.96 -13.47
CA VAL A 28 -10.05 0.51 -13.59
C VAL A 28 -11.54 0.19 -13.73
N LYS A 29 -11.85 -0.92 -14.41
CA LYS A 29 -13.21 -1.44 -14.56
C LYS A 29 -13.83 -1.76 -13.19
N PRO A 30 -15.17 -1.67 -13.02
CA PRO A 30 -15.84 -1.90 -11.73
C PRO A 30 -15.49 -3.23 -11.04
N ASN A 31 -15.43 -4.33 -11.78
CA ASN A 31 -15.08 -5.64 -11.21
C ASN A 31 -13.65 -5.64 -10.66
N THR A 32 -12.70 -5.10 -11.41
CA THR A 32 -11.31 -4.96 -10.97
C THR A 32 -11.20 -4.02 -9.78
N ARG A 33 -12.00 -2.95 -9.74
CA ARG A 33 -12.07 -2.03 -8.60
C ARG A 33 -12.44 -2.78 -7.32
N GLN A 34 -13.50 -3.58 -7.34
CA GLN A 34 -13.93 -4.33 -6.15
C GLN A 34 -12.85 -5.31 -5.67
N SER A 35 -12.23 -6.07 -6.59
CA SER A 35 -11.17 -7.01 -6.22
C SER A 35 -9.93 -6.30 -5.63
N MET A 36 -9.54 -5.16 -6.20
CA MET A 36 -8.37 -4.41 -5.73
C MET A 36 -8.62 -3.73 -4.39
N ASP A 37 -9.81 -3.15 -4.17
CA ASP A 37 -10.19 -2.59 -2.87
C ASP A 37 -10.17 -3.67 -1.78
N GLY A 38 -10.77 -4.83 -2.06
CA GLY A 38 -10.77 -5.97 -1.15
C GLY A 38 -9.36 -6.43 -0.81
N LEU A 39 -8.48 -6.56 -1.80
CA LEU A 39 -7.10 -6.97 -1.60
C LEU A 39 -6.33 -5.98 -0.70
N VAL A 40 -6.47 -4.68 -0.95
CA VAL A 40 -5.81 -3.64 -0.15
C VAL A 40 -6.34 -3.65 1.28
N ARG A 41 -7.67 -3.70 1.46
CA ARG A 41 -8.31 -3.67 2.78
C ARG A 41 -8.04 -4.90 3.64
N VAL A 42 -7.98 -6.09 3.03
CA VAL A 42 -7.84 -7.36 3.75
C VAL A 42 -6.37 -7.69 4.00
N HIS A 43 -5.44 -7.30 3.12
CA HIS A 43 -4.06 -7.75 3.20
C HIS A 43 -3.03 -6.63 3.45
N LEU A 44 -3.21 -5.42 2.90
CA LEU A 44 -2.23 -4.35 3.03
C LEU A 44 -2.51 -3.44 4.23
N LEU A 45 -3.76 -3.00 4.42
CA LEU A 45 -4.12 -2.12 5.53
C LEU A 45 -3.89 -2.74 6.92
N PRO A 46 -4.21 -4.02 7.19
CA PRO A 46 -3.97 -4.61 8.50
C PRO A 46 -2.48 -4.75 8.86
N VAL A 47 -1.61 -4.64 7.87
CA VAL A 47 -0.16 -4.81 8.03
C VAL A 47 0.55 -3.47 8.07
N PHE A 48 0.23 -2.58 7.13
CA PHE A 48 0.94 -1.31 6.95
C PHE A 48 0.12 -0.09 7.35
N GLY A 49 -1.20 -0.20 7.52
CA GLY A 49 -2.10 0.94 7.68
C GLY A 49 -1.66 1.96 8.73
N ASP A 50 -1.23 1.46 9.90
CA ASP A 50 -0.81 2.28 11.04
C ASP A 50 0.67 2.72 10.95
N TYR A 51 1.42 2.25 9.96
CA TYR A 51 2.80 2.67 9.76
C TYR A 51 2.84 4.10 9.24
N LYS A 52 3.69 4.91 9.86
CA LYS A 52 4.15 6.16 9.26
C LYS A 52 4.94 5.86 8.01
N LEU A 53 4.72 6.62 6.94
CA LEU A 53 5.42 6.49 5.68
C LEU A 53 6.94 6.61 5.85
N SER A 54 7.39 7.48 6.76
CA SER A 54 8.81 7.64 7.12
C SER A 54 9.45 6.43 7.80
N LYS A 55 8.64 5.48 8.28
CA LYS A 55 9.10 4.23 8.90
C LYS A 55 9.01 3.05 7.97
N LEU A 56 8.41 3.19 6.78
CA LEU A 56 8.39 2.12 5.78
C LEU A 56 9.72 2.08 5.04
N THR A 57 10.54 1.08 5.35
CA THR A 57 11.84 0.86 4.74
C THR A 57 11.85 -0.44 3.93
N THR A 58 12.79 -0.56 2.99
CA THR A 58 12.94 -1.78 2.18
C THR A 58 13.06 -3.06 3.01
N PRO A 59 13.84 -3.10 4.12
CA PRO A 59 13.89 -4.29 4.97
C PRO A 59 12.54 -4.67 5.59
N ILE A 60 11.73 -3.70 6.02
CA ILE A 60 10.40 -3.95 6.59
C ILE A 60 9.48 -4.57 5.54
N LEU A 61 9.50 -4.02 4.33
CA LEU A 61 8.69 -4.53 3.23
C LEU A 61 9.12 -5.94 2.82
N GLN A 62 10.42 -6.19 2.70
CA GLN A 62 10.94 -7.51 2.36
C GLN A 62 10.61 -8.54 3.45
N GLN A 63 10.76 -8.18 4.73
CA GLN A 63 10.39 -9.05 5.83
C GLN A 63 8.91 -9.43 5.75
N GLN A 64 8.04 -8.48 5.40
CA GLN A 64 6.63 -8.76 5.26
C GLN A 64 6.30 -9.65 4.06
N VAL A 65 6.97 -9.44 2.91
CA VAL A 65 6.81 -10.31 1.74
C VAL A 65 7.23 -11.75 2.07
N ASN A 66 8.35 -11.91 2.77
CA ASN A 66 8.81 -13.23 3.22
C ASN A 66 7.79 -13.88 4.16
N LYS A 67 7.20 -13.12 5.10
CA LYS A 67 6.11 -13.64 5.96
C LYS A 67 4.91 -14.12 5.15
N TRP A 68 4.50 -13.41 4.10
CA TRP A 68 3.40 -13.88 3.25
C TRP A 68 3.78 -15.15 2.47
N ALA A 69 4.99 -15.21 1.93
CA ALA A 69 5.50 -16.39 1.23
C ALA A 69 5.58 -17.61 2.16
N ASP A 70 6.12 -17.46 3.37
CA ASP A 70 6.22 -18.54 4.35
C ASP A 70 4.84 -19.12 4.72
N LYS A 71 3.86 -18.24 4.99
CA LYS A 71 2.49 -18.66 5.30
C LYS A 71 1.84 -19.40 4.13
N ALA A 72 2.03 -18.91 2.91
CA ALA A 72 1.52 -19.53 1.70
C ALA A 72 2.16 -20.91 1.46
N ASN A 73 3.48 -21.00 1.59
CA ASN A 73 4.24 -22.24 1.39
C ASN A 73 3.92 -23.31 2.44
N LYS A 74 3.59 -22.89 3.67
CA LYS A 74 3.14 -23.79 4.74
C LYS A 74 1.67 -24.21 4.65
N GLY A 75 0.92 -23.66 3.68
CA GLY A 75 -0.51 -23.93 3.54
C GLY A 75 -1.34 -23.46 4.74
N GLU A 76 -0.92 -22.40 5.42
CA GLU A 76 -1.65 -21.88 6.59
C GLU A 76 -3.07 -21.44 6.19
N LYS A 77 -4.06 -21.77 7.04
CA LYS A 77 -5.45 -21.38 6.80
C LYS A 77 -5.56 -19.86 6.73
N GLY A 78 -6.04 -19.34 5.60
CA GLY A 78 -6.14 -17.89 5.34
C GLY A 78 -4.88 -17.26 4.73
N ALA A 79 -3.87 -18.05 4.39
CA ALA A 79 -2.72 -17.57 3.64
C ALA A 79 -3.12 -17.14 2.22
N PHE A 80 -2.58 -16.01 1.78
CA PHE A 80 -2.80 -15.52 0.44
C PHE A 80 -1.66 -15.99 -0.48
N ALA A 81 -1.92 -17.03 -1.27
CA ALA A 81 -0.92 -17.65 -2.14
C ALA A 81 -0.33 -16.67 -3.17
N ASN A 82 -1.09 -15.65 -3.58
CA ASN A 82 -0.66 -14.66 -4.55
C ASN A 82 0.05 -13.46 -3.87
N TYR A 83 1.06 -13.73 -3.05
CA TYR A 83 1.82 -12.69 -2.35
C TYR A 83 2.57 -11.74 -3.30
N SER A 84 2.88 -12.18 -4.53
CA SER A 84 3.44 -11.32 -5.58
C SER A 84 2.48 -10.21 -6.00
N LEU A 85 1.17 -10.49 -6.06
CA LEU A 85 0.15 -9.46 -6.29
C LEU A 85 0.09 -8.46 -5.13
N LEU A 86 0.21 -8.90 -3.88
CA LEU A 86 0.28 -7.99 -2.72
C LEU A 86 1.49 -7.06 -2.81
N HIS A 87 2.66 -7.61 -3.13
CA HIS A 87 3.88 -6.84 -3.30
C HIS A 87 3.75 -5.82 -4.44
N ASN A 88 3.23 -6.23 -5.60
CA ASN A 88 3.01 -5.34 -6.74
C ASN A 88 2.04 -4.20 -6.40
N MET A 89 0.98 -4.50 -5.64
CA MET A 89 0.03 -3.47 -5.21
C MET A 89 0.67 -2.48 -4.23
N ASN A 90 1.43 -2.98 -3.26
CA ASN A 90 2.17 -2.13 -2.33
C ASN A 90 3.17 -1.23 -3.08
N LYS A 91 3.93 -1.79 -4.03
CA LYS A 91 4.86 -1.04 -4.89
C LYS A 91 4.15 0.08 -5.66
N ARG A 92 2.93 -0.17 -6.14
CA ARG A 92 2.12 0.82 -6.86
C ARG A 92 1.62 1.96 -5.96
N ILE A 93 1.15 1.64 -4.75
CA ILE A 93 0.72 2.63 -3.75
C ILE A 93 1.90 3.52 -3.34
N LEU A 94 3.06 2.93 -3.04
CA LEU A 94 4.26 3.67 -2.65
C LEU A 94 4.82 4.51 -3.82
N LYS A 95 4.78 4.00 -5.05
CA LYS A 95 5.14 4.79 -6.24
C LYS A 95 4.26 6.03 -6.39
N TYR A 96 2.97 5.93 -6.07
CA TYR A 96 2.10 7.11 -6.03
C TYR A 96 2.50 8.08 -4.91
N GLY A 97 2.90 7.57 -3.74
CA GLY A 97 3.44 8.38 -2.66
C GLY A 97 4.66 9.22 -3.08
N VAL A 98 5.54 8.66 -3.91
CA VAL A 98 6.66 9.41 -4.52
C VAL A 98 6.12 10.48 -5.47
N ALA A 99 5.14 10.15 -6.32
CA ALA A 99 4.58 11.09 -7.31
C ALA A 99 3.92 12.32 -6.65
N ILE A 100 3.26 12.14 -5.51
CA ILE A 100 2.68 13.26 -4.73
C ILE A 100 3.65 13.84 -3.69
N GLN A 101 4.91 13.42 -3.72
CA GLN A 101 6.01 13.92 -2.88
C GLN A 101 5.80 13.75 -1.36
N VAL A 102 5.06 12.73 -0.94
CA VAL A 102 4.87 12.41 0.50
C VAL A 102 5.93 11.44 1.02
N ILE A 103 6.64 10.76 0.12
CA ILE A 103 7.87 10.01 0.39
C ILE A 103 8.92 10.37 -0.68
N GLN A 104 10.21 10.34 -0.30
CA GLN A 104 11.29 10.72 -1.21
C GLN A 104 11.62 9.64 -2.25
N TYR A 105 11.49 8.37 -1.88
CA TYR A 105 11.77 7.22 -2.74
C TYR A 105 10.79 6.09 -2.45
N ASN A 106 10.66 5.14 -3.39
CA ASN A 106 9.82 3.96 -3.19
C ASN A 106 10.64 2.86 -2.49
N PRO A 107 10.36 2.52 -1.22
CA PRO A 107 11.09 1.48 -0.51
C PRO A 107 10.81 0.06 -1.03
N ALA A 108 9.78 -0.13 -1.86
CA ALA A 108 9.46 -1.41 -2.49
C ALA A 108 10.12 -1.58 -3.87
N ASN A 109 11.04 -0.69 -4.26
CA ASN A 109 11.59 -0.71 -5.61
C ASN A 109 12.67 -1.77 -5.80
#